data_AF-A0A2U0D5P3-F1
#
_entry.id   AF-A0A2U0D5P3-F1
#
_cell.length_a   1.000
_cell.length_b   1.000
_cell.length_c   1.000
_cell.angle_alpha   90.00
_cell.angle_beta   90.00
_cell.angle_gamma   90.00
#
_symmetry.space_group_name_H-M   'P 1'
#
loop_
_entity.id
_entity.type
_entity.pdbx_description
1 polymer ?
#
loop_
_entity_poly.entity_id
_entity_poly.type
_entity_poly.pdbx_seq_one_letter_code
_entity_poly.pdbx_strand_id
1 'polypeptide(L)'
;MNRLFSNNTFYYFFLIVVGINFLGSIGGISKETDILILKILGMITVAVCLLALLSFFTDLKFNHLFFKIYLYGKGLLSPFCLLIYFLYEKITNDRYVSGTYFMPALFRLVLGFVMLVLYNKYKIEKNR
;
A
#
# COMPACT_ATOMS: atom_id res chain seq x y z
N MET A 1 6.74 -1.32 26.22
CA MET A 1 6.61 -1.30 24.75
C MET A 1 5.12 -1.32 24.42
N ASN A 2 4.57 -0.22 23.88
CA ASN A 2 3.14 -0.17 23.56
C ASN A 2 2.84 -1.09 22.38
N ARG A 3 2.05 -2.14 22.61
CA ARG A 3 1.67 -3.09 21.56
C ARG A 3 0.68 -2.42 20.60
N LEU A 4 1.08 -2.24 19.35
CA LEU A 4 0.23 -1.76 18.25
C LEU A 4 -0.82 -2.80 17.81
N PHE A 5 -0.44 -4.07 17.90
CA PHE A 5 -1.27 -5.21 17.51
C PHE A 5 -1.23 -6.28 18.59
N SER A 6 -2.34 -7.00 18.75
CA SER A 6 -2.47 -8.11 19.69
C SER A 6 -1.74 -9.38 19.24
N ASN A 7 -1.46 -9.49 17.93
CA ASN A 7 -0.78 -10.62 17.32
C ASN A 7 0.60 -10.22 16.78
N ASN A 8 1.66 -10.85 17.31
CA ASN A 8 3.04 -10.58 16.90
C ASN A 8 3.33 -11.03 15.46
N THR A 9 2.75 -12.15 15.02
CA THR A 9 2.92 -12.64 13.64
C THR A 9 2.37 -11.63 12.65
N PHE A 10 1.18 -11.08 12.92
CA PHE A 10 0.61 -10.02 12.11
C PHE A 10 1.46 -8.74 12.14
N TYR A 11 1.99 -8.36 13.30
CA TYR A 11 2.90 -7.21 13.41
C TYR A 11 4.09 -7.35 12.45
N TYR A 12 4.81 -8.48 12.49
CA TYR A 12 5.99 -8.68 11.64
C TYR A 12 5.61 -8.84 10.17
N PHE A 13 4.52 -9.54 9.88
CA PHE A 13 4.00 -9.64 8.52
C PHE A 13 3.66 -8.27 7.93
N PHE A 14 2.96 -7.43 8.69
CA PHE A 14 2.61 -6.08 8.24
C PHE A 14 3.85 -5.21 8.06
N LEU A 15 4.80 -5.28 8.99
CA LEU A 15 6.08 -4.57 8.89
C LEU A 15 6.82 -4.94 7.60
N ILE A 16 6.92 -6.23 7.28
CA ILE A 16 7.58 -6.72 6.06
C ILE A 16 6.86 -6.22 4.81
N VAL A 17 5.53 -6.33 4.76
CA VAL A 17 4.72 -5.87 3.60
C VAL A 17 4.88 -4.36 3.38
N VAL A 18 4.87 -3.56 4.46
CA VAL A 18 5.10 -2.11 4.39
C VAL A 18 6.51 -1.80 3.93
N GLY A 19 7.52 -2.50 4.47
CA GLY A 19 8.92 -2.34 4.08
C GLY A 19 9.18 -2.66 2.60
N ILE A 20 8.66 -3.78 2.09
CA ILE A 20 8.76 -4.14 0.67
C ILE A 20 8.09 -3.08 -0.21
N ASN A 21 6.89 -2.62 0.16
CA ASN A 21 6.17 -1.59 -0.59
C ASN A 21 6.88 -0.22 -0.55
N PHE A 22 7.56 0.12 0.55
CA PHE A 22 8.38 1.32 0.64
C PHE A 22 9.56 1.26 -0.32
N LEU A 23 10.36 0.18 -0.28
CA LEU A 23 11.50 -0.02 -1.18
C LEU A 23 11.06 -0.03 -2.65
N GLY A 24 9.97 -0.73 -2.97
CA GLY A 24 9.41 -0.76 -4.31
C GLY A 24 8.89 0.60 -4.79
N SER A 25 8.40 1.44 -3.88
CA SER A 25 7.94 2.79 -4.23
C SER A 25 9.10 3.74 -4.49
N ILE A 26 10.21 3.64 -3.74
CA ILE A 26 11.44 4.39 -4.01
C ILE A 26 12.00 4.04 -5.40
N GLY A 27 12.13 2.74 -5.71
CA GLY A 27 12.58 2.29 -7.03
C GLY A 27 11.63 2.64 -8.18
N GLY A 28 10.37 3.00 -7.87
CA GLY A 28 9.41 3.51 -8.84
C GLY A 28 9.64 4.98 -9.19
N ILE A 29 10.05 5.81 -8.23
CA ILE A 29 10.33 7.24 -8.45
C ILE A 29 11.62 7.45 -9.26
N SER A 30 12.59 6.53 -9.15
CA SER A 30 13.85 6.63 -9.90
C SER A 30 13.71 6.41 -11.40
N LYS A 31 12.53 6.00 -11.89
CA LYS A 31 12.25 5.90 -13.33
C LYS A 31 11.95 7.29 -13.90
N GLU A 32 12.62 7.65 -14.99
CA GLU A 32 12.33 8.89 -15.69
C GLU A 32 10.90 8.88 -16.25
N THR A 33 10.17 9.96 -15.98
CA THR A 33 8.84 10.24 -16.52
C THR A 33 8.71 11.74 -16.70
N ASP A 34 8.28 12.17 -17.88
CA ASP A 34 8.07 13.59 -18.21
C ASP A 34 6.76 14.14 -17.62
N ILE A 35 5.89 13.25 -17.13
CA ILE A 35 4.60 13.62 -16.58
C ILE A 35 4.76 14.02 -15.10
N LEU A 36 4.70 15.33 -14.82
CA LEU A 36 4.84 15.91 -13.48
C LEU A 36 3.86 15.27 -12.46
N ILE A 37 2.61 15.04 -12.87
CA ILE A 37 1.60 14.49 -11.94
C ILE A 37 1.92 13.07 -11.48
N LEU A 38 2.56 12.25 -12.33
CA LEU A 38 3.01 10.91 -11.96
C LEU A 38 4.18 10.96 -10.97
N LYS A 39 5.09 11.93 -11.13
CA LYS A 39 6.17 12.18 -10.15
C LYS A 39 5.63 12.58 -8.78
N ILE A 40 4.65 13.48 -8.73
CA ILE A 40 4.00 13.91 -7.48
C ILE A 40 3.30 12.73 -6.80
N LEU A 41 2.50 11.95 -7.55
CA LEU A 41 1.84 10.74 -7.03
C LEU A 41 2.85 9.70 -6.51
N GLY A 42 3.98 9.54 -7.19
CA GLY A 42 5.09 8.71 -6.75
C GLY A 42 5.62 9.16 -5.38
N MET A 43 5.94 10.45 -5.24
CA MET A 43 6.42 11.02 -3.98
C MET A 43 5.41 10.88 -2.83
N ILE A 44 4.13 11.15 -3.08
CA ILE A 44 3.06 10.94 -2.09
C ILE A 44 3.03 9.46 -1.65
N THR A 45 3.16 8.54 -2.60
CA THR A 45 3.16 7.09 -2.30
C THR A 45 4.33 6.69 -1.40
N VAL A 46 5.53 7.22 -1.68
CA VAL A 46 6.71 6.98 -0.84
C VAL A 46 6.51 7.57 0.56
N ALA A 47 5.97 8.79 0.66
CA ALA A 47 5.68 9.41 1.94
C ALA A 47 4.67 8.59 2.78
N VAL A 48 3.59 8.08 2.16
CA VAL A 48 2.61 7.21 2.84
C VAL A 48 3.26 5.93 3.33
N CYS A 49 4.10 5.28 2.52
CA CYS A 49 4.80 4.06 2.94
C CYS A 49 5.81 4.34 4.05
N LEU A 50 6.52 5.47 3.99
CA LEU A 50 7.48 5.89 5.02
C LEU A 50 6.79 6.16 6.36
N LEU A 51 5.68 6.92 6.36
CA LEU A 51 4.92 7.21 7.57
C LEU A 51 4.37 5.94 8.22
N ALA A 52 3.86 5.01 7.41
CA ALA A 52 3.42 3.70 7.90
C ALA A 52 4.60 2.91 8.48
N LEU A 53 5.77 2.93 7.83
CA LEU A 53 6.96 2.22 8.32
C LEU A 53 7.46 2.79 9.65
N LEU A 54 7.60 4.11 9.75
CA LEU A 54 8.01 4.80 10.98
C LEU A 54 7.03 4.57 12.13
N SER A 55 5.75 4.36 11.84
CA SER A 55 4.72 4.06 12.85
C SER A 55 4.95 2.74 13.59
N PHE A 56 5.78 1.82 13.06
CA PHE A 56 6.15 0.59 13.77
C PHE A 56 7.24 0.80 14.83
N PHE A 57 8.06 1.84 14.66
CA PHE A 57 9.24 2.12 15.50
C PHE A 57 9.02 3.27 16.47
N THR A 58 8.08 4.16 16.17
CA THR A 58 7.75 5.35 16.96
C THR A 58 6.40 5.17 17.66
N ASP A 59 6.27 5.62 18.91
CA ASP A 59 5.00 5.56 19.65
C ASP A 59 4.21 6.86 19.46
N LEU A 60 3.69 7.07 18.25
CA LEU A 60 2.85 8.22 17.94
C LEU A 60 1.38 7.89 18.19
N LYS A 61 0.61 8.88 18.65
CA LYS A 61 -0.86 8.78 18.79
C LYS A 61 -1.56 8.47 17.47
N PHE A 62 -0.91 8.79 16.34
CA PHE A 62 -1.46 8.68 14.99
C PHE A 62 -1.02 7.42 14.23
N ASN A 63 -0.33 6.47 14.87
CA ASN A 63 0.15 5.25 14.21
C ASN A 63 -0.96 4.51 13.46
N HIS A 64 -2.11 4.31 14.10
CA HIS A 64 -3.27 3.66 13.47
C HIS A 64 -3.87 4.46 12.32
N LEU A 65 -3.79 5.80 12.36
CA LEU A 65 -4.22 6.65 11.26
C LEU A 65 -3.31 6.42 10.04
N PHE A 66 -1.99 6.41 10.22
CA PHE A 66 -1.05 6.15 9.14
C PHE A 66 -1.20 4.74 8.57
N PHE A 67 -1.44 3.73 9.40
CA PHE A 67 -1.76 2.38 8.93
C PHE A 67 -3.05 2.34 8.09
N LYS A 68 -4.10 3.06 8.49
CA LYS A 68 -5.34 3.16 7.71
C LYS A 68 -5.08 3.84 6.36
N ILE A 69 -4.41 4.98 6.35
CA ILE A 69 -4.08 5.71 5.10
C ILE A 69 -3.28 4.80 4.15
N TYR A 70 -2.31 4.06 4.69
CA TYR A 70 -1.55 3.07 3.91
C TYR A 70 -2.44 1.96 3.34
N LEU A 71 -3.28 1.32 4.17
CA LEU A 71 -4.12 0.21 3.74
C LEU A 71 -5.15 0.64 2.68
N TYR A 72 -5.86 1.74 2.92
CA TYR A 72 -6.86 2.23 1.98
C TYR A 72 -6.24 2.83 0.72
N GLY A 73 -5.21 3.66 0.85
CA GLY A 73 -4.58 4.32 -0.29
C GLY A 73 -3.71 3.37 -1.11
N LYS A 74 -2.66 2.82 -0.48
CA LYS A 74 -1.69 1.97 -1.19
C LYS A 74 -2.17 0.54 -1.35
N GLY A 75 -2.82 -0.03 -0.33
CA GLY A 75 -3.27 -1.41 -0.33
C GLY A 75 -4.50 -1.68 -1.20
N LEU A 76 -5.44 -0.73 -1.29
CA LEU A 76 -6.70 -0.92 -2.00
C LEU A 76 -6.86 0.01 -3.21
N LEU A 77 -6.87 1.33 -2.99
CA LEU A 77 -7.19 2.31 -4.04
C LEU A 77 -6.20 2.22 -5.20
N SER A 78 -4.89 2.19 -4.92
CA SER A 78 -3.85 2.12 -5.95
C SER A 78 -3.98 0.89 -6.87
N PRO A 79 -4.02 -0.37 -6.37
CA PRO A 79 -4.21 -1.52 -7.24
C PRO A 79 -5.59 -1.55 -7.91
N PHE A 80 -6.64 -1.03 -7.25
CA PHE A 80 -7.97 -0.92 -7.86
C PHE A 80 -7.97 0.02 -9.07
N CYS A 81 -7.37 1.20 -8.95
CA CYS A 81 -7.21 2.13 -10.08
C CYS A 81 -6.42 1.52 -11.24
N LEU A 82 -5.36 0.76 -10.95
CA LEU A 82 -4.59 0.04 -11.97
C LEU A 82 -5.42 -1.02 -12.69
N LEU A 83 -6.23 -1.78 -11.96
CA LEU A 83 -7.12 -2.77 -12.57
C LEU A 83 -8.16 -2.12 -13.48
N ILE A 84 -8.76 -1.00 -13.06
CA ILE A 84 -9.67 -0.24 -13.92
C ILE A 84 -8.95 0.25 -15.17
N TYR A 85 -7.75 0.79 -15.03
CA TYR A 85 -6.94 1.25 -16.16
C TYR A 85 -6.67 0.12 -17.16
N PHE A 86 -6.25 -1.06 -16.69
CA PHE A 86 -6.00 -2.20 -17.57
C PHE A 86 -7.28 -2.75 -18.23
N LEU A 87 -8.42 -2.71 -17.53
CA LEU A 87 -9.71 -3.08 -18.11
C LEU A 87 -10.13 -2.06 -19.19
N TYR A 88 -9.96 -0.77 -18.93
CA TYR A 88 -10.24 0.28 -19.89
C TYR A 88 -9.35 0.15 -21.14
N GLU A 89 -8.05 -0.06 -20.95
CA GLU A 89 -7.09 -0.28 -22.03
C GLU A 89 -7.47 -1.51 -22.87
N LYS A 90 -7.87 -2.62 -22.24
CA LYS A 90 -8.38 -3.81 -22.94
C LYS A 90 -9.62 -3.53 -23.80
N ILE A 91 -10.52 -2.64 -23.35
CA ILE A 91 -11.75 -2.31 -24.08
C ILE A 91 -11.45 -1.35 -25.24
N THR A 92 -10.51 -0.43 -25.07
CA THR A 92 -10.25 0.69 -26.00
C THR A 92 -9.14 0.41 -27.00
N ASN A 93 -8.18 -0.43 -26.66
CA ASN A 93 -7.08 -0.83 -27.51
C ASN A 93 -7.09 -2.36 -27.64
N ASP A 94 -7.25 -2.86 -28.87
CA ASP A 94 -7.13 -4.30 -29.19
C ASP A 94 -5.73 -4.87 -28.86
N ARG A 95 -4.77 -3.99 -28.56
CA ARG A 95 -3.48 -4.38 -27.98
C ARG A 95 -3.67 -4.59 -26.49
N TYR A 96 -3.90 -5.84 -26.12
CA TYR A 96 -3.77 -6.31 -24.75
C TYR A 96 -2.35 -5.96 -24.28
N VAL A 97 -2.17 -4.86 -23.54
CA VAL A 97 -0.96 -4.61 -22.74
C VAL A 97 -1.03 -5.53 -21.51
N SER A 98 -0.97 -6.81 -21.88
CA SER A 98 -0.53 -8.03 -21.24
C SER A 98 -0.99 -8.29 -19.80
N GLY A 99 -1.55 -9.49 -19.58
CA GLY A 99 -1.82 -10.04 -18.25
C GLY A 99 -0.61 -10.06 -17.29
N THR A 100 0.59 -9.70 -17.77
CA THR A 100 1.82 -9.53 -16.96
C THR A 100 1.68 -8.47 -15.88
N TYR A 101 0.88 -7.41 -16.07
CA TYR A 101 0.66 -6.37 -15.05
C TYR A 101 -0.70 -6.47 -14.34
N PHE A 102 -1.69 -7.10 -14.98
CA PHE A 102 -3.01 -7.30 -14.39
C PHE A 102 -2.98 -8.24 -13.18
N MET A 103 -2.34 -9.41 -13.30
CA MET A 103 -2.29 -10.38 -12.20
C MET A 103 -1.55 -9.85 -10.96
N PRO A 104 -0.39 -9.18 -11.10
CA PRO A 104 0.25 -8.51 -9.96
C PRO A 104 -0.63 -7.43 -9.32
N ALA A 105 -1.39 -6.67 -10.10
CA ALA A 105 -2.31 -5.66 -9.54
C ALA A 105 -3.46 -6.32 -8.78
N LEU A 106 -4.04 -7.40 -9.31
CA LEU A 106 -5.08 -8.19 -8.65
C LEU A 106 -4.58 -8.81 -7.35
N PHE A 107 -3.39 -9.43 -7.38
CA PHE A 107 -2.76 -9.98 -6.19
C PHE A 107 -2.52 -8.93 -5.11
N ARG A 108 -2.03 -7.73 -5.50
CA ARG A 108 -1.86 -6.61 -4.57
C ARG A 108 -3.17 -6.17 -3.95
N LEU A 109 -4.26 -6.12 -4.72
CA LEU A 109 -5.59 -5.80 -4.20
C LEU A 109 -6.06 -6.84 -3.19
N VAL A 110 -5.96 -8.13 -3.52
CA VAL A 110 -6.33 -9.23 -2.62
C VAL A 110 -5.50 -9.19 -1.33
N LEU A 111 -4.18 -8.99 -1.45
CA LEU A 111 -3.30 -8.83 -0.30
C LEU A 111 -3.71 -7.61 0.55
N GLY A 112 -4.04 -6.48 -0.08
CA GLY A 112 -4.56 -5.29 0.59
C GLY A 112 -5.82 -5.56 1.40
N PHE A 113 -6.77 -6.34 0.85
CA PHE A 113 -7.98 -6.76 1.55
C PHE A 113 -7.66 -7.68 2.74
N VAL A 114 -6.82 -8.70 2.54
CA VAL A 114 -6.39 -9.60 3.62
C VAL A 114 -5.74 -8.78 4.74
N MET A 115 -4.85 -7.86 4.38
CA MET A 115 -4.19 -6.97 5.33
C MET A 115 -5.18 -6.09 6.10
N LEU A 116 -6.20 -5.55 5.43
CA LEU A 116 -7.24 -4.74 6.10
C LEU A 116 -8.08 -5.58 7.08
N VAL A 117 -8.45 -6.80 6.71
CA VAL A 117 -9.18 -7.72 7.58
C VAL A 117 -8.36 -8.07 8.82
N LEU A 118 -7.10 -8.47 8.63
CA LEU A 118 -6.20 -8.80 9.75
C LEU A 118 -5.90 -7.57 10.61
N TYR A 119 -5.73 -6.39 10.00
CA TYR A 119 -5.56 -5.12 10.71
C TYR A 119 -6.74 -4.85 11.64
N ASN A 120 -7.98 -4.93 11.12
CA ASN A 120 -9.17 -4.69 11.94
C ASN A 120 -9.35 -5.74 13.05
N LYS A 121 -8.91 -6.98 12.81
CA LYS A 121 -8.96 -8.06 13.80
C LYS A 121 -7.93 -7.90 14.92
N TYR A 122 -6.73 -7.43 14.61
CA TYR A 122 -5.60 -7.43 15.55
C TYR A 122 -5.17 -6.05 16.05
N LYS A 123 -5.72 -4.94 15.53
CA LYS A 123 -5.43 -3.60 16.04
C LYS A 123 -5.76 -3.51 17.53
N ILE A 124 -4.87 -2.92 18.30
CA ILE A 124 -5.17 -2.51 19.67
C ILE A 124 -5.44 -1.02 19.61
N GLU A 125 -6.72 -0.64 19.61
CA GLU A 125 -7.07 0.76 19.80
C GLU A 125 -6.74 1.09 21.26
N LYS A 126 -5.74 1.96 21.48
CA LYS A 126 -5.56 2.59 22.79
C LYS A 126 -6.83 3.39 23.04
N ASN A 127 -7.77 2.83 23.81
CA ASN A 127 -8.87 3.58 24.39
C ASN A 127 -8.24 4.78 25.12
N ARG A 128 -8.50 5.97 24.59
CA ARG A 128 -8.41 7.20 25.35
C ARG A 128 -9.83 7.59 25.71
#